data_AF-A0A7R9ECT2-F1
#
_entry.id   AF-A0A7R9ECT2-F1
#
_cell.length_a   1.000
_cell.length_b   1.000
_cell.length_c   1.000
_cell.angle_alpha   90.00
_cell.angle_beta   90.00
_cell.angle_gamma   90.00
#
_symmetry.space_group_name_H-M   'P 1'
#
loop_
_entity.id
_entity.type
_entity.pdbx_description
1 polymer ?
#
loop_
_entity_poly.entity_id
_entity_poly.type
_entity_poly.pdbx_seq_one_letter_code
_entity_poly.pdbx_strand_id
1 'polypeptide(L)'
;MSHSSYTLKTSSPEQNSILPFLCSLAQHKTSVLSNYTTEEFNISEAEIREQPDVLSILPVTIQNHGMVLKEGGFISVTAWLLLNYQMVVKKRVSLLKAHGYIPTNVDPVASVQSYLGELKPSPIPSGDSFLEAHKAALRQYLMWRLEMSPEEIDRVLKTYLRIRHKSVRLIRRSLDILEHDIGLTKEKIRNNGYLIHSHPDNTLDTLRLVETLGGLPTRQVFRMHPKIIMTTTETLLRTKQFLEEHGISEEATRRCFDIFTLSSDSVNTRLKELSSIPAFNALQTHPRVLRLVHYQQKARARLDYLQDIRVKCASLHILCSSQKKFQK
;
A
#
# COMPACT_ATOMS: atom_id res chain seq x y z
N MET A 1 39.73 3.40 -55.49
CA MET A 1 38.69 4.41 -55.73
C MET A 1 37.35 3.67 -55.73
N SER A 2 36.68 3.58 -54.57
CA SER A 2 35.54 4.44 -54.13
C SER A 2 34.28 4.20 -54.99
N HIS A 3 33.07 3.93 -54.48
CA HIS A 3 32.52 3.96 -53.13
C HIS A 3 31.26 3.06 -53.07
N SER A 4 30.95 2.64 -51.85
CA SER A 4 29.75 1.95 -51.40
C SER A 4 28.55 2.90 -51.30
N SER A 5 27.32 2.40 -51.47
CA SER A 5 26.09 3.09 -51.05
C SER A 5 25.08 2.08 -50.52
N TYR A 6 25.05 1.94 -49.20
CA TYR A 6 23.99 1.26 -48.45
C TYR A 6 22.75 2.16 -48.38
N THR A 7 21.59 1.61 -48.73
CA THR A 7 20.28 2.21 -48.46
C THR A 7 19.73 1.69 -47.14
N LEU A 8 19.66 2.59 -46.15
CA LEU A 8 18.99 2.39 -44.87
C LEU A 8 17.47 2.49 -45.08
N LYS A 9 16.74 1.40 -44.80
CA LYS A 9 15.29 1.43 -44.57
C LYS A 9 15.05 2.05 -43.19
N THR A 10 14.43 3.22 -43.18
CA THR A 10 13.96 3.91 -41.98
C THR A 10 12.72 3.21 -41.43
N SER A 11 12.82 2.75 -40.19
CA SER A 11 11.72 2.27 -39.36
C SER A 11 10.83 3.44 -38.91
N SER A 12 9.51 3.26 -39.01
CA SER A 12 8.48 4.18 -38.54
C SER A 12 8.53 4.42 -37.03
N PRO A 13 8.37 5.66 -36.54
CA PRO A 13 8.24 5.95 -35.12
C PRO A 13 6.76 5.96 -34.70
N GLU A 14 6.19 4.78 -34.41
CA GLU A 14 4.96 4.67 -33.61
C GLU A 14 5.33 4.30 -32.17
N GLN A 15 5.94 5.23 -31.45
CA GLN A 15 6.11 5.13 -30.00
C GLN A 15 6.04 6.53 -29.39
N ASN A 16 4.84 6.94 -28.96
CA ASN A 16 4.64 7.98 -27.93
C ASN A 16 3.15 8.04 -27.53
N SER A 17 2.69 7.09 -26.70
CA SER A 17 1.34 7.09 -26.12
C SER A 17 1.28 7.31 -24.60
N ILE A 18 2.42 7.50 -23.92
CA ILE A 18 2.47 7.49 -22.44
C ILE A 18 2.52 8.91 -21.82
N LEU A 19 3.03 9.91 -22.53
CA LEU A 19 2.95 11.31 -22.10
C LEU A 19 1.49 11.76 -21.85
N PRO A 20 0.50 11.42 -22.71
CA PRO A 20 -0.91 11.71 -22.45
C PRO A 20 -1.46 10.95 -21.22
N PHE A 21 -1.06 9.70 -20.99
CA PHE A 21 -1.55 8.87 -19.88
C PHE A 21 -0.99 9.33 -18.52
N LEU A 22 0.29 9.73 -18.48
CA LEU A 22 0.91 10.28 -17.26
C LEU A 22 0.45 11.72 -16.96
N CYS A 23 0.21 12.55 -17.98
CA CYS A 23 -0.47 13.84 -17.82
C CYS A 23 -1.91 13.66 -17.33
N SER A 24 -2.64 12.66 -17.86
CA SER A 24 -3.96 12.26 -17.37
C SER A 24 -3.91 11.86 -15.89
N LEU A 25 -2.93 11.07 -15.44
CA LEU A 25 -2.76 10.69 -14.03
C LEU A 25 -2.40 11.86 -13.11
N ALA A 26 -1.60 12.82 -13.57
CA ALA A 26 -1.27 14.03 -12.82
C ALA A 26 -2.48 14.97 -12.71
N GLN A 27 -3.22 15.16 -13.81
CA GLN A 27 -4.50 15.90 -13.81
C GLN A 27 -5.56 15.18 -12.95
N HIS A 28 -5.57 13.85 -12.94
CA HIS A 28 -6.43 13.02 -12.10
C HIS A 28 -6.04 13.12 -10.61
N LYS A 29 -4.77 13.34 -10.25
CA LYS A 29 -4.39 13.61 -8.84
C LYS A 29 -4.91 14.96 -8.35
N THR A 30 -4.83 16.00 -9.17
CA THR A 30 -5.35 17.34 -8.84
C THR A 30 -6.89 17.35 -8.83
N SER A 31 -7.52 16.64 -9.78
CA SER A 31 -8.99 16.41 -9.82
C SER A 31 -9.48 15.54 -8.65
N VAL A 32 -8.73 14.52 -8.23
CA VAL A 32 -9.12 13.68 -7.09
C VAL A 32 -8.99 14.43 -5.77
N LEU A 33 -7.99 15.30 -5.64
CA LEU A 33 -7.84 16.19 -4.49
C LEU A 33 -8.98 17.20 -4.39
N SER A 34 -9.41 17.80 -5.51
CA SER A 34 -10.61 18.63 -5.51
C SER A 34 -11.83 17.80 -5.13
N ASN A 35 -12.04 16.63 -5.72
CA ASN A 35 -13.24 15.83 -5.46
C ASN A 35 -13.35 15.36 -3.99
N TYR A 36 -12.25 14.93 -3.36
CA TYR A 36 -12.31 14.55 -1.94
C TYR A 36 -12.55 15.75 -1.00
N THR A 37 -11.89 16.88 -1.25
CA THR A 37 -11.99 18.05 -0.37
C THR A 37 -13.32 18.78 -0.54
N THR A 38 -13.76 19.01 -1.77
CA THR A 38 -14.96 19.80 -2.07
C THR A 38 -16.24 18.97 -2.11
N GLU A 39 -16.23 17.72 -2.61
CA GLU A 39 -17.46 16.93 -2.77
C GLU A 39 -17.75 15.98 -1.58
N GLU A 40 -16.73 15.34 -1.00
CA GLU A 40 -16.97 14.40 0.11
C GLU A 40 -17.04 15.09 1.49
N PHE A 41 -16.23 16.14 1.71
CA PHE A 41 -16.18 16.85 3.00
C PHE A 41 -16.77 18.26 2.97
N ASN A 42 -17.26 18.74 1.82
CA ASN A 42 -17.85 20.07 1.64
C ASN A 42 -16.92 21.22 2.08
N ILE A 43 -15.61 21.08 1.85
CA ILE A 43 -14.64 22.15 2.13
C ILE A 43 -14.77 23.18 1.01
N SER A 44 -15.06 24.43 1.37
CA SER A 44 -15.29 25.48 0.38
C SER A 44 -13.99 25.96 -0.29
N GLU A 45 -14.07 26.49 -1.51
CA GLU A 45 -12.91 27.11 -2.17
C GLU A 45 -12.33 28.28 -1.35
N ALA A 46 -13.18 29.02 -0.63
CA ALA A 46 -12.76 30.10 0.26
C ALA A 46 -11.86 29.55 1.38
N GLU A 47 -12.26 28.43 1.97
CA GLU A 47 -11.50 27.77 3.04
C GLU A 47 -10.18 27.18 2.54
N ILE A 48 -10.16 26.61 1.34
CA ILE A 48 -8.91 26.17 0.68
C ILE A 48 -7.98 27.36 0.42
N ARG A 49 -8.52 28.53 0.05
CA ARG A 49 -7.72 29.74 -0.17
C ARG A 49 -7.11 30.26 1.13
N GLU A 50 -7.84 30.17 2.23
CA GLU A 50 -7.32 30.51 3.56
C GLU A 50 -6.24 29.52 4.04
N GLN A 51 -6.34 28.26 3.62
CA GLN A 51 -5.44 27.18 4.05
C GLN A 51 -4.97 26.30 2.89
N PRO A 52 -4.16 26.85 1.96
CA PRO A 52 -3.76 26.15 0.74
C PRO A 52 -2.91 24.90 1.02
N ASP A 53 -2.25 24.85 2.18
CA ASP A 53 -1.44 23.72 2.62
C ASP A 53 -2.25 22.41 2.69
N VAL A 54 -3.58 22.46 2.80
CA VAL A 54 -4.43 21.26 2.78
C VAL A 54 -4.25 20.46 1.48
N LEU A 55 -3.92 21.14 0.38
CA LEU A 55 -3.68 20.52 -0.94
C LEU A 55 -2.35 19.76 -1.00
N SER A 56 -1.44 19.97 -0.04
CA SER A 56 -0.19 19.20 0.08
C SER A 56 -0.39 17.82 0.70
N ILE A 57 -1.54 17.58 1.36
CA ILE A 57 -1.87 16.31 1.99
C ILE A 57 -2.30 15.32 0.90
N LEU A 58 -1.80 14.08 0.95
CA LEU A 58 -2.22 13.04 0.02
C LEU A 58 -3.74 12.79 0.12
N PRO A 59 -4.47 12.61 -1.00
CA PRO A 59 -5.93 12.47 -0.98
C PRO A 59 -6.42 11.29 -0.14
N VAL A 60 -5.72 10.15 -0.16
CA VAL A 60 -6.02 8.98 0.71
C VAL A 60 -5.89 9.30 2.20
N THR A 61 -5.01 10.25 2.56
CA THR A 61 -4.83 10.71 3.94
C THR A 61 -5.96 11.67 4.33
N ILE A 62 -6.36 12.57 3.43
CA ILE A 62 -7.52 13.46 3.62
C ILE A 62 -8.79 12.64 3.84
N GLN A 63 -9.05 11.67 2.95
CA GLN A 63 -10.20 10.76 3.07
C GLN A 63 -10.22 10.08 4.44
N ASN A 64 -9.09 9.49 4.84
CA ASN A 64 -9.00 8.80 6.12
C ASN A 64 -9.23 9.76 7.31
N HIS A 65 -8.56 10.92 7.35
CA HIS A 65 -8.70 11.87 8.44
C HIS A 65 -10.13 12.42 8.53
N GLY A 66 -10.71 12.84 7.41
CA GLY A 66 -12.07 13.35 7.37
C GLY A 66 -13.10 12.30 7.78
N MET A 67 -12.93 11.04 7.34
CA MET A 67 -13.81 9.95 7.78
C MET A 67 -13.69 9.70 9.29
N VAL A 68 -12.48 9.68 9.87
CA VAL A 68 -12.31 9.50 11.32
C VAL A 68 -12.99 10.63 12.10
N LEU A 69 -12.86 11.88 11.66
CA LEU A 69 -13.52 13.02 12.32
C LEU A 69 -15.05 12.90 12.23
N LYS A 70 -15.61 12.54 11.07
CA LYS A 70 -17.05 12.29 10.91
C LYS A 70 -17.54 11.12 11.77
N GLU A 71 -16.81 10.01 11.78
CA GLU A 71 -17.11 8.85 12.62
C GLU A 71 -17.16 9.21 14.10
N GLY A 72 -16.30 10.15 14.49
CA GLY A 72 -16.21 10.73 15.82
C GLY A 72 -17.32 11.69 16.25
N GLY A 73 -18.22 12.08 15.33
CA GLY A 73 -19.30 13.01 15.60
C GLY A 73 -18.92 14.49 15.50
N PHE A 74 -17.83 14.83 14.78
CA PHE A 74 -17.53 16.23 14.48
C PHE A 74 -18.63 16.84 13.60
N ILE A 75 -19.03 18.07 13.90
CA ILE A 75 -20.12 18.77 13.21
C ILE A 75 -19.77 19.01 11.74
N SER A 76 -18.55 19.49 11.49
CA SER A 76 -18.01 19.73 10.15
C SER A 76 -16.53 19.36 10.08
N VAL A 77 -16.07 18.97 8.89
CA VAL A 77 -14.66 18.67 8.63
C VAL A 77 -14.09 19.82 7.82
N THR A 78 -13.40 20.73 8.52
CA THR A 78 -12.72 21.89 7.94
C THR A 78 -11.30 21.54 7.45
N ALA A 79 -10.74 22.33 6.53
CA ALA A 79 -9.33 22.27 6.13
C ALA A 79 -8.39 22.36 7.34
N TRP A 80 -8.74 23.20 8.33
CA TRP A 80 -7.94 23.38 9.55
C TRP A 80 -7.84 22.10 10.36
N LEU A 81 -8.96 21.41 10.54
CA LEU A 81 -9.01 20.13 11.24
C LEU A 81 -8.20 19.05 10.52
N LEU A 82 -8.21 19.05 9.18
CA LEU A 82 -7.42 18.10 8.39
C LEU A 82 -5.91 18.35 8.51
N LEU A 83 -5.49 19.62 8.42
CA LEU A 83 -4.09 20.02 8.60
C LEU A 83 -3.60 19.74 10.02
N ASN A 84 -4.44 19.99 11.02
CA ASN A 84 -4.11 19.84 12.43
C ASN A 84 -4.57 18.50 13.02
N TYR A 85 -4.90 17.51 12.18
CA TYR A 85 -5.52 16.25 12.60
C TYR A 85 -4.80 15.59 13.79
N GLN A 86 -3.47 15.45 13.72
CA GLN A 86 -2.67 14.81 14.78
C GLN A 86 -2.74 15.55 16.11
N MET A 87 -2.91 16.88 16.08
CA MET A 87 -3.09 17.69 17.28
C MET A 87 -4.51 17.54 17.83
N VAL A 88 -5.50 17.65 16.94
CA VAL A 88 -6.94 17.63 17.27
C VAL A 88 -7.32 16.31 17.92
N VAL A 89 -6.96 15.18 17.33
CA VAL A 89 -7.36 13.85 17.83
C VAL A 89 -6.76 13.52 19.21
N LYS A 90 -5.68 14.19 19.62
CA LYS A 90 -5.08 14.03 20.96
C LYS A 90 -5.73 14.91 22.02
N LYS A 91 -6.61 15.85 21.65
CA LYS A 91 -7.30 16.71 22.61
C LYS A 91 -8.36 15.93 23.39
N ARG A 92 -8.66 16.41 24.60
CA ARG A 92 -9.73 15.88 25.43
C ARG A 92 -11.08 16.07 24.75
N VAL A 93 -11.96 15.08 24.85
CA VAL A 93 -13.32 15.16 24.27
C VAL A 93 -14.10 16.34 24.87
N SER A 94 -13.97 16.57 26.17
CA SER A 94 -14.61 17.72 26.85
C SER A 94 -14.19 19.07 26.27
N LEU A 95 -12.91 19.22 25.90
CA LEU A 95 -12.40 20.45 25.29
C LEU A 95 -12.94 20.61 23.86
N LEU A 96 -12.97 19.53 23.08
CA LEU A 96 -13.54 19.54 21.73
C LEU A 96 -15.04 19.90 21.74
N LYS A 97 -15.78 19.43 22.75
CA LYS A 97 -17.17 19.82 23.00
C LYS A 97 -17.32 21.28 23.41
N ALA A 98 -16.46 21.77 24.30
CA ALA A 98 -16.49 23.16 24.75
C ALA A 98 -16.22 24.16 23.63
N HIS A 99 -15.37 23.79 22.66
CA HIS A 99 -15.12 24.58 21.45
C HIS A 99 -16.15 24.37 20.33
N GLY A 100 -17.16 23.54 20.54
CA GLY A 100 -18.22 23.30 19.55
C GLY A 100 -17.81 22.43 18.36
N TYR A 101 -16.67 21.74 18.40
CA TYR A 101 -16.29 20.81 17.33
C TYR A 101 -17.14 19.54 17.34
N ILE A 102 -17.51 19.07 18.53
CA ILE A 102 -18.37 17.90 18.77
C ILE A 102 -19.59 18.39 19.58
N PRO A 103 -20.83 17.99 19.24
CA PRO A 103 -21.99 18.33 20.05
C PRO A 103 -21.87 17.81 21.49
N THR A 104 -22.38 18.56 22.46
CA THR A 104 -22.25 18.22 23.89
C THR A 104 -22.90 16.89 24.26
N ASN A 105 -23.98 16.54 23.58
CA ASN A 105 -24.76 15.31 23.75
C ASN A 105 -24.19 14.08 23.01
N VAL A 106 -23.22 14.25 22.11
CA VAL A 106 -22.65 13.13 21.34
C VAL A 106 -21.54 12.45 22.13
N ASP A 107 -21.62 11.13 22.29
CA ASP A 107 -20.50 10.31 22.76
C ASP A 107 -19.67 9.83 21.56
N PRO A 108 -18.38 10.22 21.45
CA PRO A 108 -17.53 9.77 20.35
C PRO A 108 -17.39 8.24 20.24
N VAL A 109 -17.41 7.49 21.35
CA VAL A 109 -17.32 6.02 21.28
C VAL A 109 -18.58 5.45 20.64
N ALA A 110 -19.75 5.83 21.14
CA ALA A 110 -21.03 5.42 20.57
C ALA A 110 -21.16 5.87 19.10
N SER A 111 -20.71 7.08 18.77
CA SER A 111 -20.67 7.60 17.41
C SER A 111 -19.84 6.69 16.50
N VAL A 112 -18.60 6.37 16.87
CA VAL A 112 -17.75 5.47 16.07
C VAL A 112 -18.36 4.07 15.97
N GLN A 113 -18.92 3.53 17.07
CA GLN A 113 -19.61 2.23 17.08
C GLN A 113 -20.79 2.18 16.11
N SER A 114 -21.51 3.29 15.89
CA SER A 114 -22.62 3.32 14.94
C SER A 114 -22.21 3.01 13.49
N TYR A 115 -20.94 3.21 13.14
CA TYR A 115 -20.39 2.89 11.82
C TYR A 115 -19.85 1.46 11.71
N LEU A 116 -19.78 0.73 12.81
CA LEU A 116 -19.25 -0.64 12.89
C LEU A 116 -20.29 -1.72 12.56
N GLY A 117 -21.55 -1.32 12.33
CA GLY A 117 -22.62 -2.23 11.89
C GLY A 117 -23.10 -3.15 13.01
N GLU A 118 -22.92 -4.46 12.83
CA GLU A 118 -23.53 -5.52 13.65
C GLU A 118 -23.00 -5.62 15.09
N LEU A 119 -21.93 -4.89 15.42
CA LEU A 119 -21.40 -4.87 16.78
C LEU A 119 -22.40 -4.16 17.70
N LYS A 120 -23.00 -4.91 18.63
CA LYS A 120 -23.83 -4.30 19.68
C LYS A 120 -22.99 -3.31 20.50
N PRO A 121 -23.46 -2.06 20.69
CA PRO A 121 -22.79 -1.10 21.55
C PRO A 121 -22.61 -1.70 22.93
N SER A 122 -21.36 -1.82 23.37
CA SER A 122 -21.04 -2.12 24.77
C SER A 122 -20.49 -0.84 25.39
N PRO A 123 -20.79 -0.56 26.66
CA PRO A 123 -20.07 0.45 27.40
C PRO A 123 -18.58 0.11 27.36
N ILE A 124 -17.77 0.99 26.79
CA ILE A 124 -16.31 0.88 26.82
C ILE A 124 -15.79 2.06 27.63
N PRO A 125 -14.91 1.83 28.63
CA PRO A 125 -14.15 2.93 29.21
C PRO A 125 -13.34 3.61 28.11
N SER A 126 -13.75 4.81 27.72
CA SER A 126 -12.97 5.65 26.82
C SER A 126 -11.95 6.43 27.63
N GLY A 127 -10.73 6.57 27.10
CA GLY A 127 -9.78 7.54 27.66
C GLY A 127 -10.27 8.98 27.48
N ASP A 128 -9.54 9.93 28.09
CA ASP A 128 -9.90 11.36 28.07
C ASP A 128 -9.92 11.98 26.66
N SER A 129 -9.11 11.45 25.73
CA SER A 129 -8.90 12.02 24.40
C SER A 129 -9.75 11.36 23.31
N PHE A 130 -10.01 12.12 22.24
CA PHE A 130 -10.74 11.61 21.09
C PHE A 130 -10.09 10.35 20.47
N LEU A 131 -8.76 10.33 20.35
CA LEU A 131 -8.02 9.20 19.82
C LEU A 131 -8.19 7.94 20.68
N GLU A 132 -8.24 8.09 22.01
CA GLU A 132 -8.48 6.95 22.89
C GLU A 132 -9.91 6.42 22.78
N ALA A 133 -10.90 7.29 22.60
CA ALA A 133 -12.27 6.88 22.29
C ALA A 133 -12.34 6.10 20.96
N HIS A 134 -11.73 6.63 19.90
CA HIS A 134 -11.64 5.96 18.59
C HIS A 134 -10.96 4.58 18.70
N LYS A 135 -9.81 4.52 19.38
CA LYS A 135 -9.07 3.27 19.60
C LYS A 135 -9.88 2.26 20.40
N ALA A 136 -10.64 2.69 21.39
CA ALA A 136 -11.47 1.81 22.21
C ALA A 136 -12.54 1.11 21.35
N ALA A 137 -13.28 1.88 20.55
CA ALA A 137 -14.27 1.33 19.62
C ALA A 137 -13.63 0.40 18.58
N LEU A 138 -12.52 0.83 17.97
CA LEU A 138 -11.80 0.02 16.97
C LEU A 138 -11.26 -1.29 17.56
N ARG A 139 -10.69 -1.26 18.77
CA ARG A 139 -10.18 -2.45 19.46
C ARG A 139 -11.30 -3.47 19.66
N GLN A 140 -12.43 -3.03 20.20
CA GLN A 140 -13.58 -3.91 20.44
C GLN A 140 -14.07 -4.55 19.14
N TYR A 141 -14.20 -3.75 18.08
CA TYR A 141 -14.61 -4.25 16.78
C TYR A 141 -13.64 -5.28 16.22
N LEU A 142 -12.33 -5.03 16.23
CA LEU A 142 -11.34 -5.98 15.70
C LEU A 142 -11.30 -7.28 16.52
N MET A 143 -11.43 -7.19 17.85
CA MET A 143 -11.53 -8.36 18.71
C MET A 143 -12.74 -9.23 18.34
N TRP A 144 -13.90 -8.62 18.17
CA TRP A 144 -15.12 -9.33 17.76
C TRP A 144 -15.03 -9.85 16.32
N ARG A 145 -14.69 -8.99 15.36
CA ARG A 145 -14.73 -9.29 13.91
C ARG A 145 -13.74 -10.37 13.51
N LEU A 146 -12.54 -10.34 14.10
CA LEU A 146 -11.44 -11.25 13.79
C LEU A 146 -11.21 -12.31 14.89
N GLU A 147 -12.06 -12.36 15.91
CA GLU A 147 -11.96 -13.31 17.02
C GLU A 147 -10.58 -13.26 17.72
N MET A 148 -10.06 -12.04 17.94
CA MET A 148 -8.75 -11.84 18.57
C MET A 148 -8.86 -11.79 20.09
N SER A 149 -7.89 -12.38 20.79
CA SER A 149 -7.71 -12.17 22.22
C SER A 149 -7.24 -10.73 22.52
N PRO A 150 -7.40 -10.23 23.77
CA PRO A 150 -6.88 -8.93 24.18
C PRO A 150 -5.37 -8.76 23.88
N GLU A 151 -4.58 -9.80 24.11
CA GLU A 151 -3.12 -9.79 23.91
C GLU A 151 -2.76 -9.77 22.43
N GLU A 152 -3.52 -10.47 21.59
CA GLU A 152 -3.36 -10.47 20.13
C GLU A 152 -3.58 -9.09 19.54
N ILE A 153 -4.70 -8.45 19.88
CA ILE A 153 -5.01 -7.11 19.38
C ILE A 153 -3.98 -6.08 19.88
N ASP A 154 -3.51 -6.20 21.12
CA ASP A 154 -2.45 -5.34 21.65
C ASP A 154 -1.15 -5.46 20.86
N ARG A 155 -0.74 -6.69 20.52
CA ARG A 155 0.44 -6.91 19.65
C ARG A 155 0.24 -6.29 18.27
N VAL A 156 -0.92 -6.50 17.65
CA VAL A 156 -1.23 -5.94 16.31
C VAL A 156 -1.21 -4.42 16.33
N LEU A 157 -1.91 -3.79 17.29
CA LEU A 157 -1.96 -2.34 17.40
C LEU A 157 -0.62 -1.73 17.81
N LYS A 158 0.25 -2.47 18.53
CA LYS A 158 1.63 -2.05 18.84
C LYS A 158 2.55 -2.14 17.63
N THR A 159 2.48 -3.21 16.86
CA THR A 159 3.31 -3.40 15.66
C THR A 159 2.89 -2.48 14.52
N TYR A 160 1.59 -2.27 14.31
CA TYR A 160 1.05 -1.51 13.18
C TYR A 160 0.30 -0.26 13.64
N LEU A 161 1.07 0.76 14.02
CA LEU A 161 0.56 2.02 14.60
C LEU A 161 -0.49 2.73 13.73
N ARG A 162 -0.40 2.60 12.40
CA ARG A 162 -1.32 3.22 11.44
C ARG A 162 -2.77 2.76 11.61
N ILE A 163 -3.00 1.54 12.10
CA ILE A 163 -4.36 1.02 12.34
C ILE A 163 -5.12 1.93 13.31
N ARG A 164 -4.43 2.48 14.32
CA ARG A 164 -5.03 3.31 15.39
C ARG A 164 -5.65 4.61 14.91
N HIS A 165 -5.23 5.09 13.74
CA HIS A 165 -5.68 6.36 13.15
C HIS A 165 -6.52 6.14 11.90
N LYS A 166 -6.89 4.89 11.60
CA LYS A 166 -7.61 4.57 10.38
C LYS A 166 -9.11 4.60 10.65
N SER A 167 -9.87 5.09 9.67
CA SER A 167 -11.33 5.07 9.68
C SER A 167 -11.85 3.65 9.88
N VAL A 168 -12.84 3.50 10.75
CA VAL A 168 -13.46 2.20 11.01
C VAL A 168 -14.27 1.71 9.81
N ARG A 169 -14.85 2.62 9.02
CA ARG A 169 -15.53 2.29 7.76
C ARG A 169 -14.55 1.72 6.74
N LEU A 170 -13.38 2.35 6.59
CA LEU A 170 -12.34 1.85 5.69
C LEU A 170 -11.81 0.49 6.15
N ILE A 171 -11.61 0.29 7.45
CA ILE A 171 -11.21 -1.01 8.00
C ILE A 171 -12.27 -2.07 7.70
N ARG A 172 -13.55 -1.79 8.00
CA ARG A 172 -14.64 -2.73 7.73
C ARG A 172 -14.68 -3.16 6.27
N ARG A 173 -14.69 -2.19 5.35
CA ARG A 173 -14.70 -2.45 3.92
C ARG A 173 -13.46 -3.25 3.47
N SER A 174 -12.27 -2.95 4.00
CA SER A 174 -11.07 -3.73 3.71
C SER A 174 -11.19 -5.17 4.20
N LEU A 175 -11.72 -5.41 5.41
CA LEU A 175 -11.93 -6.77 5.92
C LEU A 175 -12.94 -7.54 5.09
N ASP A 176 -14.04 -6.89 4.68
CA ASP A 176 -15.05 -7.51 3.83
C ASP A 176 -14.44 -7.94 2.47
N ILE A 177 -13.61 -7.09 1.84
CA ILE A 177 -12.90 -7.44 0.60
C ILE A 177 -11.91 -8.59 0.82
N LEU A 178 -11.15 -8.57 1.91
CA LEU A 178 -10.18 -9.62 2.22
C LEU A 178 -10.86 -10.97 2.41
N GLU A 179 -12.03 -11.02 3.06
CA GLU A 179 -12.75 -12.24 3.34
C GLU A 179 -13.60 -12.72 2.16
N HIS A 180 -14.36 -11.83 1.50
CA HIS A 180 -15.35 -12.22 0.50
C HIS A 180 -14.81 -12.15 -0.93
N ASP A 181 -14.16 -11.06 -1.33
CA ASP A 181 -13.63 -10.90 -2.69
C ASP A 181 -12.33 -11.67 -2.92
N ILE A 182 -11.47 -11.71 -1.90
CA ILE A 182 -10.19 -12.41 -1.94
C ILE A 182 -10.33 -13.83 -1.38
N GLY A 183 -11.11 -14.08 -0.33
CA GLY A 183 -11.23 -15.41 0.26
C GLY A 183 -10.15 -15.74 1.31
N LEU A 184 -9.66 -14.75 2.05
CA LEU A 184 -8.80 -14.98 3.21
C LEU A 184 -9.62 -15.38 4.44
N THR A 185 -9.17 -16.41 5.15
CA THR A 185 -9.72 -16.74 6.48
C THR A 185 -9.37 -15.66 7.50
N LYS A 186 -10.19 -15.48 8.54
CA LYS A 186 -9.88 -14.61 9.69
C LYS A 186 -8.49 -14.89 10.29
N GLU A 187 -8.14 -16.17 10.46
CA GLU A 187 -6.82 -16.58 10.96
C GLU A 187 -5.66 -16.03 10.10
N LYS A 188 -5.77 -16.18 8.76
CA LYS A 188 -4.79 -15.63 7.81
C LYS A 188 -4.68 -14.11 7.94
N ILE A 189 -5.79 -13.39 8.14
CA ILE A 189 -5.80 -11.94 8.36
C ILE A 189 -5.11 -11.59 9.69
N ARG A 190 -5.42 -12.30 10.79
CA ARG A 190 -4.75 -12.12 12.09
C ARG A 190 -3.24 -12.28 11.99
N ASN A 191 -2.79 -13.37 11.34
CA ASN A 191 -1.38 -13.68 11.11
C ASN A 191 -0.68 -12.65 10.21
N ASN A 192 -1.45 -11.88 9.44
CA ASN A 192 -0.97 -10.81 8.57
C ASN A 192 -1.60 -9.47 8.98
N GLY A 193 -1.49 -9.08 10.26
CA GLY A 193 -2.17 -7.89 10.81
C GLY A 193 -1.93 -6.57 10.07
N TYR A 194 -0.89 -6.47 9.23
CA TYR A 194 -0.71 -5.34 8.31
C TYR A 194 -1.86 -5.20 7.30
N LEU A 195 -2.58 -6.27 6.96
CA LEU A 195 -3.71 -6.23 6.03
C LEU A 195 -4.87 -5.38 6.55
N ILE A 196 -5.01 -5.24 7.87
CA ILE A 196 -6.09 -4.46 8.50
C ILE A 196 -6.01 -2.98 8.07
N HIS A 197 -4.82 -2.46 7.76
CA HIS A 197 -4.66 -1.09 7.27
C HIS A 197 -4.60 -0.95 5.75
N SER A 198 -4.83 -2.01 4.98
CA SER A 198 -4.97 -1.94 3.51
C SER A 198 -6.06 -0.95 3.09
N HIS A 199 -5.94 -0.39 1.89
CA HIS A 199 -6.95 0.52 1.34
C HIS A 199 -7.96 -0.29 0.51
N PRO A 200 -9.28 -0.15 0.76
CA PRO A 200 -10.28 -0.95 0.05
C PRO A 200 -10.28 -0.65 -1.46
N ASP A 201 -10.26 0.62 -1.84
CA ASP A 201 -10.28 1.01 -3.27
C ASP A 201 -9.07 0.51 -4.04
N ASN A 202 -7.84 0.66 -3.51
CA ASN A 202 -6.65 0.09 -4.15
C ASN A 202 -6.74 -1.43 -4.33
N THR A 203 -7.33 -2.13 -3.37
CA THR A 203 -7.48 -3.58 -3.45
C THR A 203 -8.46 -3.96 -4.56
N LEU A 204 -9.62 -3.29 -4.61
CA LEU A 204 -10.63 -3.51 -5.65
C LEU A 204 -10.12 -3.10 -7.04
N ASP A 205 -9.45 -1.96 -7.15
CA ASP A 205 -8.82 -1.51 -8.39
C ASP A 205 -7.80 -2.53 -8.88
N THR A 206 -7.00 -3.09 -7.98
CA THR A 206 -6.06 -4.14 -8.35
C THR A 206 -6.78 -5.39 -8.84
N LEU A 207 -7.84 -5.84 -8.16
CA LEU A 207 -8.61 -7.00 -8.59
C LEU A 207 -9.32 -6.79 -9.93
N ARG A 208 -9.66 -5.54 -10.27
CA ARG A 208 -10.29 -5.16 -11.53
C ARG A 208 -9.30 -4.99 -12.67
N LEU A 209 -8.18 -4.32 -12.42
CA LEU A 209 -7.24 -3.88 -13.46
C LEU A 209 -6.06 -4.83 -13.66
N VAL A 210 -5.73 -5.65 -12.65
CA VAL A 210 -4.65 -6.62 -12.70
C VAL A 210 -5.27 -8.02 -12.68
N GLU A 211 -5.57 -8.56 -13.85
CA GLU A 211 -6.20 -9.88 -13.96
C GLU A 211 -5.28 -11.00 -13.47
N THR A 212 -4.02 -10.97 -13.92
CA THR A 212 -3.02 -11.99 -13.62
C THR A 212 -1.69 -11.39 -13.17
N LEU A 213 -1.04 -12.09 -12.26
CA LEU A 213 0.35 -11.88 -11.83
C LEU A 213 1.11 -13.17 -12.07
N GLY A 214 2.15 -13.11 -12.92
CA GLY A 214 2.93 -14.29 -13.31
C GLY A 214 2.06 -15.43 -13.86
N GLY A 215 1.09 -15.13 -14.71
CA GLY A 215 0.18 -16.12 -15.29
C GLY A 215 -0.86 -16.74 -14.34
N LEU A 216 -0.91 -16.32 -13.07
CA LEU A 216 -1.93 -16.77 -12.11
C LEU A 216 -2.94 -15.67 -11.83
N PRO A 217 -4.23 -16.01 -11.59
CA PRO A 217 -5.23 -15.05 -11.19
C PRO A 217 -4.78 -14.26 -9.94
N THR A 218 -4.93 -12.94 -9.95
CA THR A 218 -4.46 -12.07 -8.87
C THR A 218 -5.02 -12.44 -7.50
N ARG A 219 -6.30 -12.87 -7.44
CA ARG A 219 -6.92 -13.39 -6.20
C ARG A 219 -6.14 -14.58 -5.62
N GLN A 220 -5.70 -15.51 -6.47
CA GLN A 220 -4.92 -16.66 -6.04
C GLN A 220 -3.54 -16.22 -5.51
N VAL A 221 -2.90 -15.28 -6.21
CA VAL A 221 -1.61 -14.72 -5.78
C VAL A 221 -1.73 -14.01 -4.43
N PHE A 222 -2.81 -13.25 -4.19
CA PHE A 222 -3.08 -12.60 -2.90
C PHE A 222 -3.25 -13.59 -1.75
N ARG A 223 -3.89 -14.74 -1.98
CA ARG A 223 -4.01 -15.80 -0.95
C ARG A 223 -2.65 -16.40 -0.57
N MET A 224 -1.80 -16.61 -1.57
CA MET A 224 -0.46 -17.19 -1.38
C MET A 224 0.53 -16.16 -0.79
N HIS A 225 0.47 -14.91 -1.26
CA HIS A 225 1.37 -13.81 -0.93
C HIS A 225 0.59 -12.55 -0.51
N PRO A 226 -0.03 -12.53 0.69
CA PRO A 226 -0.92 -11.42 1.09
C PRO A 226 -0.23 -10.06 1.17
N LYS A 227 1.10 -10.03 1.35
CA LYS A 227 1.86 -8.79 1.39
C LYS A 227 1.73 -7.95 0.12
N ILE A 228 1.44 -8.56 -1.03
CA ILE A 228 1.26 -7.88 -2.32
C ILE A 228 0.01 -6.99 -2.32
N ILE A 229 -1.00 -7.31 -1.50
CA ILE A 229 -2.21 -6.48 -1.34
C ILE A 229 -1.86 -5.05 -0.88
N MET A 230 -0.74 -4.88 -0.19
CA MET A 230 -0.27 -3.59 0.30
C MET A 230 0.40 -2.72 -0.79
N THR A 231 0.68 -3.28 -1.96
CA THR A 231 1.28 -2.57 -3.09
C THR A 231 0.21 -1.82 -3.88
N THR A 232 0.51 -0.63 -4.39
CA THR A 232 -0.46 0.13 -5.17
C THR A 232 -0.72 -0.53 -6.53
N THR A 233 -1.95 -0.41 -7.05
CA THR A 233 -2.31 -0.94 -8.39
C THR A 233 -1.36 -0.44 -9.47
N GLU A 234 -1.02 0.85 -9.44
CA GLU A 234 -0.07 1.46 -10.38
C GLU A 234 1.31 0.78 -10.31
N THR A 235 1.81 0.52 -9.10
CA THR A 235 3.12 -0.13 -8.92
C THR A 235 3.10 -1.55 -9.46
N LEU A 236 2.00 -2.29 -9.27
CA LEU A 236 1.86 -3.65 -9.81
C LEU A 236 1.83 -3.66 -11.34
N LEU A 237 1.04 -2.77 -11.96
CA LEU A 237 0.97 -2.64 -13.42
C LEU A 237 2.33 -2.28 -14.01
N ARG A 238 3.01 -1.26 -13.47
CA ARG A 238 4.35 -0.87 -13.93
C ARG A 238 5.38 -1.98 -13.72
N THR A 239 5.33 -2.69 -12.59
CA THR A 239 6.24 -3.81 -12.34
C THR A 239 6.02 -4.92 -13.36
N LYS A 240 4.76 -5.28 -13.65
CA LYS A 240 4.42 -6.26 -14.68
C LYS A 240 4.95 -5.84 -16.05
N GLN A 241 4.74 -4.58 -16.44
CA GLN A 241 5.27 -4.01 -17.68
C GLN A 241 6.81 -4.13 -17.74
N PHE A 242 7.53 -3.72 -16.69
CA PHE A 242 9.00 -3.81 -16.69
C PHE A 242 9.51 -5.25 -16.78
N LEU A 243 8.81 -6.21 -16.17
CA LEU A 243 9.15 -7.63 -16.30
C LEU A 243 9.00 -8.10 -17.76
N GLU A 244 7.91 -7.71 -18.42
CA GLU A 244 7.65 -8.03 -19.84
C GLU A 244 8.68 -7.38 -20.78
N GLU A 245 8.98 -6.09 -20.57
CA GLU A 245 9.98 -5.34 -21.35
C GLU A 245 11.39 -5.94 -21.26
N HIS A 246 11.74 -6.52 -20.10
CA HIS A 246 13.01 -7.21 -19.90
C HIS A 246 12.97 -8.71 -20.26
N GLY A 247 11.89 -9.17 -20.92
CA GLY A 247 11.75 -10.56 -21.36
C GLY A 247 11.64 -11.58 -20.24
N ILE A 248 11.22 -11.16 -19.04
CA ILE A 248 11.07 -12.06 -17.90
C ILE A 248 9.80 -12.90 -18.07
N SER A 249 9.96 -14.21 -18.10
CA SER A 249 8.84 -15.13 -18.26
C SER A 249 7.91 -15.16 -17.04
N GLU A 250 6.66 -15.53 -17.28
CA GLU A 250 5.69 -15.77 -16.20
C GLU A 250 6.13 -16.90 -15.26
N GLU A 251 6.83 -17.92 -15.78
CA GLU A 251 7.42 -18.98 -14.96
C GLU A 251 8.46 -18.42 -13.98
N ALA A 252 9.35 -17.53 -14.44
CA ALA A 252 10.32 -16.86 -13.56
C ALA A 252 9.61 -15.99 -12.50
N THR A 253 8.53 -15.32 -12.89
CA THR A 253 7.67 -14.53 -12.00
C THR A 253 7.03 -15.37 -10.90
N ARG A 254 6.48 -16.55 -11.25
CA ARG A 254 5.88 -17.49 -10.28
C ARG A 254 6.85 -17.97 -9.22
N ARG A 255 8.15 -18.02 -9.51
CA ARG A 255 9.18 -18.40 -8.53
C ARG A 255 9.53 -17.27 -7.55
N CYS A 256 9.05 -16.04 -7.78
CA CYS A 256 9.40 -14.87 -6.98
C CYS A 256 8.31 -13.78 -6.97
N PHE A 257 7.10 -14.10 -6.50
CA PHE A 257 6.02 -13.11 -6.33
C PHE A 257 6.39 -11.94 -5.41
N ASP A 258 7.35 -12.11 -4.50
CA ASP A 258 7.83 -11.05 -3.62
C ASP A 258 8.41 -9.85 -4.38
N ILE A 259 8.74 -9.99 -5.68
CA ILE A 259 9.16 -8.88 -6.54
C ILE A 259 8.11 -7.75 -6.57
N PHE A 260 6.83 -8.11 -6.50
CA PHE A 260 5.71 -7.17 -6.47
C PHE A 260 5.57 -6.41 -5.15
N THR A 261 6.41 -6.68 -4.16
CA THR A 261 6.46 -5.92 -2.90
C THR A 261 7.48 -4.78 -2.92
N LEU A 262 8.26 -4.66 -4.01
CA LEU A 262 9.19 -3.56 -4.24
C LEU A 262 8.52 -2.41 -4.99
N SER A 263 9.13 -1.22 -4.97
CA SER A 263 8.71 -0.14 -5.87
C SER A 263 9.05 -0.50 -7.32
N SER A 264 8.19 -0.09 -8.26
CA SER A 264 8.40 -0.33 -9.70
C SER A 264 9.73 0.23 -10.19
N ASP A 265 10.13 1.39 -9.66
CA ASP A 265 11.39 2.04 -10.01
C ASP A 265 12.59 1.23 -9.52
N SER A 266 12.50 0.65 -8.31
CA SER A 266 13.53 -0.26 -7.82
C SER A 266 13.63 -1.50 -8.71
N VAL A 267 12.50 -2.08 -9.12
CA VAL A 267 12.52 -3.25 -10.00
C VAL A 267 13.18 -2.90 -11.34
N ASN A 268 12.79 -1.78 -11.96
CA ASN A 268 13.34 -1.34 -13.24
C ASN A 268 14.84 -1.07 -13.16
N THR A 269 15.30 -0.28 -12.19
CA THR A 269 16.72 0.03 -12.00
C THR A 269 17.53 -1.25 -11.83
N ARG A 270 17.06 -2.18 -11.00
CA ARG A 270 17.76 -3.44 -10.74
C ARG A 270 17.78 -4.38 -11.95
N LEU A 271 16.72 -4.40 -12.76
CA LEU A 271 16.69 -5.14 -14.02
C LEU A 271 17.67 -4.56 -15.04
N LYS A 272 17.72 -3.23 -15.18
CA LYS A 272 18.70 -2.54 -16.04
C LYS A 272 20.13 -2.82 -15.61
N GLU A 273 20.43 -2.72 -14.32
CA GLU A 273 21.74 -3.06 -13.77
C GLU A 273 22.11 -4.54 -14.00
N LEU A 274 21.15 -5.46 -13.94
CA LEU A 274 21.41 -6.86 -14.22
C LEU A 274 21.73 -7.08 -15.71
N SER A 275 21.02 -6.39 -16.61
CA SER A 275 21.23 -6.47 -18.05
C SER A 275 22.52 -5.80 -18.54
N SER A 276 23.09 -4.86 -17.77
CA SER A 276 24.34 -4.21 -18.14
C SER A 276 25.58 -5.07 -17.87
N ILE A 277 25.44 -6.16 -17.12
CA ILE A 277 26.53 -7.08 -16.79
C ILE A 277 26.49 -8.28 -17.75
N PRO A 278 27.44 -8.42 -18.69
CA PRO A 278 27.39 -9.46 -19.72
C PRO A 278 27.31 -10.89 -19.16
N ALA A 279 27.94 -11.14 -18.01
CA ALA A 279 27.90 -12.43 -17.32
C ALA A 279 26.49 -12.85 -16.85
N PHE A 280 25.57 -11.89 -16.68
CA PHE A 280 24.21 -12.14 -16.24
C PHE A 280 23.19 -12.19 -17.38
N ASN A 281 23.59 -11.86 -18.61
CA ASN A 281 22.71 -11.97 -19.78
C ASN A 281 22.25 -13.42 -20.00
N ALA A 282 23.14 -14.40 -19.80
CA ALA A 282 22.80 -15.82 -19.85
C ALA A 282 21.81 -16.25 -18.74
N LEU A 283 21.66 -15.47 -17.66
CA LEU A 283 20.76 -15.76 -16.56
C LEU A 283 19.38 -15.10 -16.70
N GLN A 284 19.15 -14.24 -17.71
CA GLN A 284 17.85 -13.58 -17.90
C GLN A 284 16.71 -14.59 -18.08
N THR A 285 16.99 -15.70 -18.76
CA THR A 285 16.04 -16.81 -18.97
C THR A 285 15.95 -17.76 -17.77
N HIS A 286 16.81 -17.59 -16.76
CA HIS A 286 16.86 -18.50 -15.62
C HIS A 286 15.65 -18.29 -14.69
N PRO A 287 14.91 -19.33 -14.27
CA PRO A 287 13.70 -19.20 -13.46
C PRO A 287 13.87 -18.50 -12.09
N ARG A 288 15.11 -18.29 -11.65
CA ARG A 288 15.45 -17.62 -10.38
C ARG A 288 16.05 -16.22 -10.56
N VAL A 289 16.10 -15.68 -11.78
CA VAL A 289 16.65 -14.36 -12.06
C VAL A 289 16.04 -13.28 -11.16
N LEU A 290 14.73 -13.33 -10.94
CA LEU A 290 14.03 -12.35 -10.09
C LEU A 290 14.41 -12.41 -8.61
N ARG A 291 14.94 -13.54 -8.12
CA ARG A 291 15.48 -13.58 -6.75
C ARG A 291 16.74 -12.74 -6.61
N LEU A 292 17.57 -12.65 -7.66
CA LEU A 292 18.70 -11.73 -7.66
C LEU A 292 18.23 -10.30 -7.63
N VAL A 293 17.24 -9.95 -8.47
CA VAL A 293 16.66 -8.61 -8.52
C VAL A 293 16.07 -8.24 -7.16
N HIS A 294 15.32 -9.15 -6.55
CA HIS A 294 14.72 -8.94 -5.25
C HIS A 294 15.76 -8.77 -4.13
N TYR A 295 16.79 -9.61 -4.09
CA TYR A 295 17.85 -9.60 -3.07
C TYR A 295 19.17 -8.95 -3.52
N GLN A 296 19.13 -8.02 -4.47
CA GLN A 296 20.32 -7.58 -5.21
C GLN A 296 21.45 -7.06 -4.30
N GLN A 297 21.16 -6.18 -3.33
CA GLN A 297 22.17 -5.67 -2.39
C GLN A 297 22.87 -6.79 -1.63
N LYS A 298 22.09 -7.77 -1.17
CA LYS A 298 22.60 -8.94 -0.45
C LYS A 298 23.39 -9.87 -1.38
N ALA A 299 22.95 -10.05 -2.62
CA ALA A 299 23.67 -10.84 -3.61
C ALA A 299 25.01 -10.20 -3.96
N ARG A 300 25.07 -8.86 -4.09
CA ARG A 300 26.28 -8.08 -4.36
C ARG A 300 27.29 -8.20 -3.21
N ALA A 301 26.88 -7.88 -1.98
CA ALA A 301 27.77 -7.98 -0.82
C ALA A 301 28.36 -9.39 -0.63
N ARG A 302 27.60 -10.42 -1.00
CA ARG A 302 28.07 -11.81 -0.95
C ARG A 302 29.00 -12.17 -2.08
N LEU A 303 28.77 -11.62 -3.27
CA LEU A 303 29.67 -11.79 -4.40
C LEU A 303 31.02 -11.13 -4.09
N ASP A 304 31.01 -9.91 -3.55
CA ASP A 304 32.22 -9.19 -3.13
C ASP A 304 33.01 -10.02 -2.11
N TYR A 305 32.32 -10.52 -1.06
CA TYR A 305 32.94 -11.42 -0.07
C TYR A 305 33.55 -12.68 -0.70
N LEU A 306 32.85 -13.33 -1.63
CA LEU A 306 33.33 -14.54 -2.31
C LEU A 306 34.54 -14.27 -3.22
N GLN A 307 34.61 -13.08 -3.82
CA GLN A 307 35.75 -12.62 -4.59
C GLN A 307 36.96 -12.37 -3.69
N ASP A 308 36.76 -11.77 -2.51
CA ASP A 308 37.82 -11.55 -1.52
C ASP A 308 38.47 -12.87 -1.08
N ILE A 309 37.66 -13.92 -0.90
CA ILE A 309 38.15 -15.27 -0.56
C ILE A 309 38.49 -16.14 -1.79
N ARG A 310 38.55 -15.53 -2.98
CA ARG A 310 38.95 -16.16 -4.27
C ARG A 310 38.15 -17.40 -4.68
N VAL A 311 36.87 -17.49 -4.29
CA VAL A 311 35.98 -18.56 -4.74
C VAL A 311 35.56 -18.31 -6.18
N LYS A 312 35.99 -19.18 -7.10
CA LYS A 312 35.80 -19.00 -8.55
C LYS A 312 34.40 -19.35 -9.06
N CYS A 313 33.68 -20.25 -8.39
CA CYS A 313 32.41 -20.79 -8.87
C CYS A 313 31.35 -20.74 -7.77
N ALA A 314 30.66 -19.61 -7.62
CA ALA A 314 29.56 -19.47 -6.69
C ALA A 314 28.22 -19.72 -7.39
N SER A 315 27.42 -20.65 -6.89
CA SER A 315 26.08 -20.87 -7.41
C SER A 315 25.14 -19.70 -7.07
N LEU A 316 24.20 -19.40 -7.96
CA LEU A 316 23.17 -18.39 -7.74
C LEU A 316 22.36 -18.62 -6.44
N HIS A 317 22.24 -19.89 -6.06
CA HIS A 317 21.55 -20.29 -4.84
C HIS A 317 22.24 -19.75 -3.58
N ILE A 318 23.57 -19.79 -3.53
CA ILE A 318 24.36 -19.32 -2.39
C ILE A 318 24.19 -17.81 -2.23
N LEU A 319 24.24 -17.05 -3.32
CA LEU A 319 24.07 -15.58 -3.31
C LEU A 319 22.71 -15.16 -2.74
N CYS A 320 21.63 -15.88 -3.08
CA CYS A 320 20.27 -15.56 -2.65
C CYS A 320 19.83 -16.26 -1.34
N SER A 321 20.67 -17.10 -0.73
CA SER A 321 20.30 -17.95 0.41
C SER A 321 20.09 -17.20 1.75
N SER A 322 19.58 -17.87 2.79
CA SER A 322 19.57 -17.33 4.16
C SER A 322 20.99 -17.14 4.72
N GLN A 323 21.20 -16.27 5.71
CA GLN A 323 22.54 -16.04 6.28
C GLN A 323 23.17 -17.32 6.84
N LYS A 324 22.40 -18.11 7.59
CA LYS A 324 22.82 -19.42 8.11
C LYS A 324 23.28 -20.42 7.04
N LYS A 325 22.81 -20.29 5.80
CA LYS A 325 23.19 -21.17 4.68
C LYS A 325 24.39 -20.64 3.89
N PHE A 326 24.68 -19.34 3.99
CA PHE A 326 25.81 -18.71 3.32
C PHE A 326 27.11 -18.84 4.13
N GLN A 327 27.00 -18.89 5.46
CA GLN A 327 28.13 -19.05 6.38
C GLN A 327 28.55 -20.50 6.61
N LYS A 328 27.82 -21.46 6.02
CA LYS A 328 28.18 -22.88 6.02
C LYS A 328 28.91 -23.19 4.74
#